data_AF-A0A1E4KHR2-F1
#
_entry.id   AF-A0A1E4KHR2-F1
#
_cell.length_a   1.000
_cell.length_b   1.000
_cell.length_c   1.000
_cell.angle_alpha   90.00
_cell.angle_beta   90.00
_cell.angle_gamma   90.00
#
_symmetry.space_group_name_H-M   'P 1'
#
loop_
_entity.id
_entity.type
_entity.pdbx_description
1 polymer ?
#
loop_
_entity_poly.entity_id
_entity_poly.type
_entity_poly.pdbx_seq_one_letter_code
_entity_poly.pdbx_strand_id
1 'polypeptide(L)'
;MTAKTYTKRENARRAGVAAGVPAELVEITVHKSAEGVRFGWKAAEPVVTTGKPKKEAAPKVERIEQNGVKRPGPGKCLEVWEYLDQHGNMKPKDLQPVAEAKGWNLNNAQIEFYQWRKFNGISGRVKATA
;
A
#
# COMPACT_ATOMS: atom_id res chain seq x y z
N MET A 1 -14.67 -31.43 -10.36
CA MET A 1 -14.96 -31.61 -8.92
C MET A 1 -16.07 -30.64 -8.54
N THR A 2 -17.26 -31.12 -8.19
CA THR A 2 -18.40 -30.27 -7.80
C THR A 2 -18.10 -29.61 -6.45
N ALA A 3 -18.00 -28.28 -6.41
CA ALA A 3 -17.77 -27.56 -5.15
C ALA A 3 -18.94 -27.81 -4.20
N LYS A 4 -18.71 -28.53 -3.09
CA LYS A 4 -19.74 -28.79 -2.07
C LYS A 4 -20.04 -27.50 -1.34
N THR A 5 -21.24 -26.96 -1.56
CA THR A 5 -21.75 -25.78 -0.86
C THR A 5 -22.83 -26.18 0.16
N TYR A 6 -22.91 -25.44 1.25
CA TYR A 6 -23.73 -25.72 2.42
C TYR A 6 -24.74 -24.60 2.67
N THR A 7 -25.89 -24.90 3.29
CA THR A 7 -26.90 -23.89 3.65
C THR A 7 -26.53 -23.08 4.90
N LYS A 8 -25.57 -23.56 5.70
CA LYS A 8 -25.09 -22.91 6.92
C LYS A 8 -23.57 -22.72 6.90
N ARG A 9 -23.12 -21.53 7.34
CA ARG A 9 -21.69 -21.18 7.48
C ARG A 9 -20.92 -22.17 8.35
N GLU A 10 -21.52 -22.60 9.47
CA GLU A 10 -20.89 -23.53 10.41
C GLU A 10 -20.64 -24.91 9.77
N ASN A 11 -21.55 -25.40 8.92
CA ASN A 11 -21.39 -26.67 8.23
C ASN A 11 -20.25 -26.60 7.21
N ALA A 12 -20.11 -25.48 6.50
CA ALA A 12 -18.98 -25.25 5.61
C ALA A 12 -17.65 -25.22 6.40
N ARG A 13 -17.63 -24.58 7.59
CA ARG A 13 -16.42 -24.55 8.43
C ARG A 13 -16.04 -25.93 8.96
N ARG A 14 -17.01 -26.69 9.48
CA ARG A 14 -16.81 -28.07 9.96
C ARG A 14 -16.35 -29.00 8.83
N ALA A 15 -16.85 -28.81 7.62
CA ALA A 15 -16.40 -29.58 6.46
C ALA A 15 -14.93 -29.30 6.10
N GLY A 16 -14.48 -28.04 6.19
CA GLY A 16 -13.06 -27.72 6.00
C GLY A 16 -12.16 -28.33 7.07
N VAL A 17 -12.59 -28.30 8.34
CA VAL A 17 -11.86 -28.94 9.44
C VAL A 17 -11.82 -30.47 9.28
N ALA A 18 -12.95 -31.09 8.90
CA ALA A 18 -13.02 -32.52 8.62
C ALA A 18 -12.17 -32.95 7.41
N ALA A 19 -11.89 -32.02 6.48
CA ALA A 19 -10.98 -32.23 5.36
C ALA A 19 -9.49 -32.01 5.73
N GLY A 20 -9.17 -31.81 7.02
CA GLY A 20 -7.80 -31.66 7.52
C GLY A 20 -7.25 -30.24 7.49
N VAL A 21 -8.06 -29.23 7.17
CA VAL A 21 -7.64 -27.83 7.20
C VAL A 21 -7.83 -27.27 8.62
N PRO A 22 -6.79 -26.67 9.24
CA PRO A 22 -6.93 -26.00 10.54
C PRO A 22 -8.08 -24.98 10.51
N ALA A 23 -8.88 -24.90 11.58
CA ALA A 23 -10.08 -24.05 11.63
C ALA A 23 -9.82 -22.55 11.40
N GLU A 24 -8.57 -22.12 11.53
CA GLU A 24 -8.05 -20.77 11.26
C GLU A 24 -7.75 -20.54 9.77
N LEU A 25 -7.44 -21.60 9.04
CA LEU A 25 -7.17 -21.61 7.61
C LEU A 25 -8.40 -22.02 6.78
N VAL A 26 -9.53 -22.29 7.42
CA VAL A 26 -10.79 -22.55 6.72
C VAL A 26 -11.45 -21.21 6.39
N GLU A 27 -11.29 -20.78 5.14
CA GLU A 27 -11.97 -19.60 4.62
C GLU A 27 -13.37 -19.98 4.13
N ILE A 28 -14.38 -19.24 4.59
CA ILE A 28 -15.77 -19.48 4.20
C ILE A 28 -16.15 -18.57 3.04
N THR A 29 -16.47 -19.17 1.90
CA THR A 29 -16.96 -18.46 0.73
C THR A 29 -18.48 -18.35 0.79
N VAL A 30 -19.03 -17.18 0.45
CA VAL A 30 -20.48 -16.94 0.40
C VAL A 30 -20.90 -16.78 -1.05
N HIS A 31 -21.82 -17.63 -1.50
CA HIS A 31 -22.40 -17.61 -2.84
C HIS A 31 -23.87 -17.16 -2.71
N LYS A 32 -24.20 -16.02 -3.33
CA LYS A 32 -25.58 -15.52 -3.41
C LYS A 32 -26.15 -15.85 -4.79
N SER A 33 -27.26 -16.57 -4.81
CA SER A 33 -27.99 -16.93 -6.03
C SER A 33 -29.49 -16.66 -5.86
N ALA A 34 -30.27 -16.76 -6.94
CA ALA A 34 -31.73 -16.63 -6.90
C ALA A 34 -32.40 -17.66 -5.97
N GLU A 35 -31.80 -18.85 -5.80
CA GLU A 35 -32.22 -19.91 -4.87
C GLU A 35 -31.77 -19.69 -3.42
N GLY A 36 -31.14 -18.56 -3.11
CA GLY A 36 -30.72 -18.19 -1.75
C GLY A 36 -29.20 -18.18 -1.53
N VAL A 37 -28.80 -18.13 -0.25
CA VAL A 37 -27.39 -18.02 0.16
C VAL A 37 -26.81 -19.42 0.43
N ARG A 38 -25.69 -19.72 -0.21
CA ARG A 38 -24.90 -20.95 0.01
C ARG A 38 -23.50 -20.59 0.50
N PHE A 39 -22.95 -21.42 1.38
CA PHE A 39 -21.64 -21.27 1.98
C PHE A 39 -20.72 -22.38 1.48
N GLY A 40 -19.66 -22.03 0.77
CA GLY A 40 -18.56 -22.95 0.48
C GLY A 40 -17.45 -22.81 1.52
N TRP A 41 -16.48 -23.70 1.46
CA TRP A 41 -15.23 -23.53 2.19
C TRP A 41 -14.07 -23.76 1.24
N LYS A 42 -12.96 -23.06 1.51
CA LYS A 42 -11.70 -23.25 0.82
C LYS A 42 -10.58 -23.32 1.86
N ALA A 43 -9.60 -24.17 1.60
CA ALA A 43 -8.33 -24.12 2.33
C ALA A 43 -7.62 -22.82 1.96
N ALA A 44 -7.49 -21.90 2.90
CA ALA A 44 -6.48 -20.88 2.83
C ALA A 44 -5.14 -21.59 3.06
N GLU A 45 -4.19 -21.37 2.15
CA GLU A 45 -2.82 -21.78 2.40
C GLU A 45 -2.34 -21.04 3.66
N PRO A 46 -1.52 -21.65 4.54
CA PRO A 46 -0.90 -20.94 5.63
C PRO A 46 0.01 -19.88 5.03
N VAL A 47 -0.54 -18.68 4.84
CA VAL A 47 0.26 -17.48 4.63
C VAL A 47 0.98 -17.28 5.96
N VAL A 48 2.20 -17.85 6.05
CA VAL A 48 3.25 -17.23 6.85
C VAL A 48 3.15 -15.76 6.51
N THR A 49 2.71 -14.94 7.47
CA THR A 49 2.63 -13.49 7.30
C THR A 49 4.06 -12.94 7.31
N THR A 50 4.83 -13.27 6.30
CA THR A 50 5.81 -12.37 5.72
C THR A 50 5.02 -11.36 4.92
N GLY A 51 4.63 -10.27 5.58
CA GLY A 51 3.92 -9.18 4.93
C GLY A 51 4.68 -8.69 3.71
N LYS A 52 4.05 -8.75 2.52
CA LYS A 52 4.55 -8.25 1.24
C LYS A 52 5.86 -8.94 0.80
N PRO A 53 6.06 -9.28 -0.49
CA PRO A 53 7.38 -9.73 -0.92
C PRO A 53 8.37 -8.59 -0.62
N LYS A 54 9.19 -8.79 0.41
CA LYS A 54 10.38 -8.00 0.65
C LYS A 54 11.33 -8.35 -0.49
N LYS A 55 11.16 -7.61 -1.58
CA LYS A 55 12.19 -7.43 -2.61
C LYS A 55 13.51 -7.32 -1.86
N GLU A 56 14.44 -8.21 -2.19
CA GLU A 56 15.76 -8.26 -1.57
C GLU A 56 16.28 -6.85 -1.38
N ALA A 57 16.66 -6.56 -0.14
CA ALA A 57 17.13 -5.26 0.24
C ALA A 57 18.41 -4.99 -0.55
N ALA A 58 18.27 -4.21 -1.63
CA ALA A 58 19.38 -3.43 -2.15
C ALA A 58 20.06 -2.74 -0.95
N PRO A 59 21.41 -2.69 -0.94
CA PRO A 59 22.21 -2.36 0.23
C PRO A 59 21.61 -1.17 0.97
N LYS A 60 21.41 -1.34 2.29
CA LYS A 60 20.85 -0.31 3.17
C LYS A 60 21.79 0.89 3.17
N VAL A 61 21.62 1.77 2.19
CA VAL A 61 21.99 3.16 2.33
C VAL A 61 21.19 3.66 3.52
N GLU A 62 21.89 4.11 4.55
CA GLU A 62 21.28 4.63 5.77
C GLU A 62 20.33 5.77 5.37
N ARG A 63 19.03 5.49 5.40
CA ARG A 63 18.01 6.44 4.95
C ARG A 63 17.90 7.53 5.99
N ILE A 64 18.49 8.68 5.66
CA ILE A 64 18.53 9.89 6.48
C ILE A 64 17.12 10.22 6.97
N GLU A 65 16.99 10.39 8.28
CA GLU A 65 15.80 10.91 8.93
C GLU A 65 16.13 12.31 9.45
N GLN A 66 15.31 13.29 9.07
CA GLN A 66 15.48 14.69 9.46
C GLN A 66 14.12 15.31 9.71
N ASN A 67 14.00 16.12 10.76
CA ASN A 67 12.75 16.82 11.12
C ASN A 67 11.55 15.87 11.29
N GLY A 68 11.79 14.64 11.75
CA GLY A 68 10.78 13.60 11.93
C GLY A 68 10.18 13.08 10.61
N VAL A 69 10.90 13.25 9.49
CA VAL A 69 10.56 12.68 8.19
C VAL A 69 11.73 11.83 7.72
N LYS A 70 11.44 10.63 7.24
CA LYS A 70 12.43 9.72 6.69
C LYS A 70 12.45 9.83 5.17
N ARG A 71 13.64 9.94 4.58
CA ARG A 71 13.79 10.00 3.12
C ARG A 71 13.17 8.76 2.45
N PRO A 72 12.38 8.92 1.36
CA PRO A 72 11.77 7.81 0.64
C PRO A 72 12.82 6.87 0.04
N GLY A 73 12.37 5.66 -0.28
CA GLY A 73 13.22 4.60 -0.83
C GLY A 73 13.22 4.67 -2.35
N PRO A 74 14.09 3.89 -3.01
CA PRO A 74 14.18 3.90 -4.47
C PRO A 74 12.81 3.64 -5.13
N GLY A 75 12.47 4.48 -6.12
CA GLY A 75 11.19 4.49 -6.83
C GLY A 75 10.68 5.91 -7.07
N LYS A 76 9.43 6.03 -7.55
CA LYS A 76 8.84 7.31 -7.96
C LYS A 76 8.80 8.39 -6.87
N CYS A 77 8.64 8.02 -5.60
CA CYS A 77 8.70 8.97 -4.49
C CYS A 77 10.10 9.59 -4.34
N LEU A 78 11.16 8.79 -4.50
CA LEU A 78 12.53 9.30 -4.45
C LEU A 78 12.82 10.20 -5.65
N GLU A 79 12.34 9.85 -6.84
CA GLU A 79 12.51 10.71 -8.03
C GLU A 79 11.89 12.11 -7.83
N VAL A 80 10.73 12.20 -7.16
CA VAL A 80 10.13 13.49 -6.77
C VAL A 80 11.06 14.27 -5.84
N TRP A 81 11.62 13.60 -4.83
CA TRP A 81 12.53 14.25 -3.87
C TRP A 81 13.85 14.67 -4.52
N GLU A 82 14.42 13.87 -5.41
CA GLU A 82 15.65 14.22 -6.15
C GLU A 82 15.42 15.43 -7.05
N TYR A 83 14.25 15.51 -7.70
CA TYR A 83 13.88 16.69 -8.46
C TYR A 83 13.78 17.93 -7.56
N LEU A 84 13.17 17.82 -6.38
CA LEU A 84 13.07 18.92 -5.42
C LEU A 84 14.42 19.29 -4.80
N ASP A 85 15.33 18.34 -4.58
CA ASP A 85 16.70 18.63 -4.13
C ASP A 85 17.48 19.43 -5.17
N GLN A 86 17.24 19.20 -6.46
CA GLN A 86 17.89 19.94 -7.55
C GLN A 86 17.26 21.32 -7.80
N HIS A 87 15.93 21.43 -7.68
CA HIS A 87 15.19 22.65 -8.05
C HIS A 87 14.81 23.52 -6.84
N GLY A 88 14.95 23.00 -5.63
CA GLY A 88 14.56 23.66 -4.39
C GLY A 88 13.05 23.70 -4.16
N ASN A 89 12.65 24.53 -3.19
CA ASN A 89 11.25 24.69 -2.78
C ASN A 89 10.44 25.50 -3.81
N MET A 90 9.98 24.83 -4.86
CA MET A 90 9.06 25.37 -5.86
C MET A 90 7.62 25.46 -5.35
N LYS A 91 6.71 26.07 -6.12
CA LYS A 91 5.27 26.06 -5.75
C LYS A 91 4.63 24.73 -6.17
N PRO A 92 3.61 24.23 -5.44
CA PRO A 92 2.90 23.01 -5.83
C PRO A 92 2.34 23.02 -7.27
N LYS A 93 1.94 24.21 -7.77
CA LYS A 93 1.43 24.38 -9.13
C LYS A 93 2.51 24.14 -10.19
N ASP A 94 3.76 24.47 -9.87
CA ASP A 94 4.89 24.30 -10.79
C ASP A 94 5.34 22.84 -10.83
N LEU A 95 5.03 22.04 -9.78
CA LEU A 95 5.35 20.61 -9.72
C LEU A 95 4.38 19.76 -10.54
N GLN A 96 3.14 20.22 -10.74
CA GLN A 96 2.11 19.49 -11.49
C GLN A 96 2.52 19.15 -12.95
N PRO A 97 2.96 20.10 -13.79
CA PRO A 97 3.37 19.77 -15.17
C PRO A 97 4.58 18.83 -15.21
N VAL A 98 5.47 18.90 -14.20
CA VAL A 98 6.61 17.98 -14.08
C VAL A 98 6.14 16.57 -13.75
N ALA A 99 5.18 16.45 -12.83
CA ALA A 99 4.59 15.18 -12.47
C ALA A 99 3.88 14.51 -13.65
N GLU A 100 3.14 15.28 -14.45
CA GLU A 100 2.48 14.78 -15.67
C GLU A 100 3.52 14.34 -16.72
N ALA A 101 4.54 15.16 -16.97
CA ALA A 101 5.60 14.84 -17.93
C ALA A 101 6.42 13.59 -17.54
N LYS A 102 6.64 13.36 -16.25
CA LYS A 102 7.38 12.20 -15.72
C LYS A 102 6.50 10.99 -15.39
N GLY A 103 5.18 11.07 -15.60
CA GLY A 103 4.25 9.99 -15.27
C GLY A 103 4.18 9.66 -13.77
N TRP A 104 4.38 10.68 -12.93
CA TRP A 104 4.16 10.60 -11.49
C TRP A 104 2.67 10.74 -11.16
N ASN A 105 2.22 10.05 -10.11
CA ASN A 105 0.88 10.28 -9.59
C ASN A 105 0.85 11.65 -8.90
N LEU A 106 -0.01 12.56 -9.38
CA LEU A 106 -0.08 13.95 -8.89
C LEU A 106 -0.34 14.04 -7.38
N ASN A 107 -1.28 13.23 -6.86
CA ASN A 107 -1.57 13.22 -5.42
C ASN A 107 -0.36 12.75 -4.62
N ASN A 108 0.34 11.72 -5.11
CA ASN A 108 1.58 11.26 -4.49
C ASN A 108 2.67 12.34 -4.54
N ALA A 109 2.88 12.98 -5.69
CA ALA A 109 3.88 14.04 -5.84
C ALA A 109 3.62 15.22 -4.90
N GLN A 110 2.35 15.59 -4.69
CA GLN A 110 2.00 16.64 -3.71
C GLN A 110 2.28 16.21 -2.27
N ILE A 111 1.94 14.97 -1.88
CA ILE A 111 2.24 14.44 -0.54
C ILE A 111 3.75 14.45 -0.30
N GLU A 112 4.53 13.92 -1.25
CA GLU A 112 5.99 13.88 -1.20
C GLU A 112 6.60 15.28 -1.15
N PHE A 113 6.06 16.25 -1.88
CA PHE A 113 6.50 17.64 -1.81
C PHE A 113 6.39 18.24 -0.41
N TYR A 114 5.26 18.04 0.28
CA TYR A 114 5.10 18.53 1.65
C TYR A 114 5.98 17.78 2.66
N GLN A 115 6.18 16.47 2.46
CA GLN A 115 7.12 15.70 3.27
C GLN A 115 8.56 16.16 3.06
N TRP A 116 8.96 16.43 1.82
CA TRP A 116 10.28 16.98 1.47
C TRP A 116 10.49 18.36 2.09
N ARG A 117 9.47 19.23 2.06
CA ARG A 117 9.54 20.54 2.75
C ARG A 117 9.74 20.38 4.25
N LYS A 118 8.99 19.47 4.89
CA LYS A 118 9.16 19.18 6.32
C LYS A 118 10.54 18.58 6.61
N PHE A 119 11.02 17.65 5.78
CA PHE A 119 12.37 17.07 5.86
C PHE A 119 13.46 18.15 5.84
N ASN A 120 13.32 19.16 4.98
CA ASN A 120 14.24 20.29 4.89
C ASN A 120 13.96 21.41 5.93
N GLY A 121 13.00 21.22 6.85
CA GLY A 121 12.68 22.22 7.87
C GLY A 121 11.95 23.46 7.33
N ILE A 122 11.44 23.40 6.10
CA ILE A 122 10.78 24.50 5.40
C ILE A 122 9.31 24.58 5.88
N SER A 123 9.12 25.17 7.06
CA SER A 123 7.82 25.39 7.67
C SER A 123 7.30 26.81 7.41
N GLY A 124 6.04 26.96 6.99
CA GLY A 124 5.37 28.26 6.79
C GLY A 124 5.09 28.64 5.33
N ARG A 125 4.19 29.60 5.13
CA ARG A 125 4.12 30.41 3.90
C ARG A 125 5.22 31.45 4.03
N VAL A 126 6.17 31.52 3.10
CA VAL A 126 7.00 32.73 2.96
C VAL A 126 6.02 33.89 2.77
N LYS A 127 5.96 34.81 3.75
CA LYS A 127 5.30 36.09 3.53
C LYS A 127 6.03 36.73 2.36
N ALA A 128 5.30 36.97 1.26
CA ALA A 128 5.83 37.82 0.20
C ALA A 128 6.14 39.17 0.85
N THR A 129 7.42 39.53 0.92
CA THR A 129 7.82 40.88 1.30
C THR A 129 7.28 41.79 0.20
N ALA A 130 6.35 42.67 0.60
CA ALA A 130 5.80 43.73 -0.24
C ALA A 130 6.81 44.87 -0.39
#